data_AF-A0A928FVT8-F1
#
_entry.id   AF-A0A928FVT8-F1
#
_cell.length_a   1.000
_cell.length_b   1.000
_cell.length_c   1.000
_cell.angle_alpha   90.00
_cell.angle_beta   90.00
_cell.angle_gamma   90.00
#
_symmetry.space_group_name_H-M   'P 1'
#
loop_
_entity.id
_entity.type
_entity.pdbx_description
1 polymer ?
#
loop_
_entity_poly.entity_id
_entity_poly.type
_entity_poly.pdbx_seq_one_letter_code
_entity_poly.pdbx_strand_id
1 'polypeptide(L)'
;MKRLINILLVAVLAIPAFIRCSDWTEVEALKYDPHMTDANHGEKYYANLRAYKAEKHPVAFGWFSDWTGVGTKMTSQLMGLPDSMDFVSMWGNWYGLSDEKKADLHKVQTIKGTRVLMCFIVDNIGAQTTPADVRKPQQVPILNPETGEPMLGPDNTPLTESAYVVNGKYYYSENDALAAFWGWYGGTVFDENGDRVYDSEQVELAKDKAIRKYANSLLDTIAKYNWDGFDLDLEPNYGHYGNLASYPDHLSILLDELSKKLGPKSGTRKMLCVDGEPDTLNPEDGALLNYFILQAYNDGYESSIDSRLNRLVNNFNGVLTAEQVVSMTILTSNFESYGSTGGPSFTLDNGQRVNQLKGYALYSYPGVDVKIGGIGAYRIGFDTDYKYLREAMGILNPVIK
;
A
#
# COMPACT_ATOMS: atom_id res chain seq x y z
N MET A 1 18.13 11.22 88.77
CA MET A 1 18.02 12.14 87.63
C MET A 1 17.06 11.53 86.61
N LYS A 2 15.98 12.28 86.27
CA LYS A 2 15.07 12.23 85.09
C LYS A 2 14.93 10.89 84.33
N ARG A 3 13.75 10.36 83.96
CA ARG A 3 12.32 10.70 84.08
C ARG A 3 11.56 9.41 83.68
N LEU A 4 10.44 9.15 84.36
CA LEU A 4 9.39 8.19 83.99
C LEU A 4 8.71 8.60 82.66
N ILE A 5 8.07 7.64 81.97
CA ILE A 5 6.65 7.70 81.50
C ILE A 5 6.27 6.36 80.82
N ASN A 6 5.62 5.49 81.61
CA ASN A 6 4.35 4.76 81.40
C ASN A 6 3.46 5.23 80.21
N ILE A 7 2.52 4.52 79.56
CA ILE A 7 1.80 3.25 79.73
C ILE A 7 0.87 3.11 78.49
N LEU A 8 0.71 1.86 78.01
CA LEU A 8 -0.47 1.19 77.41
C LEU A 8 -1.40 1.83 76.34
N LEU A 9 -1.49 1.09 75.20
CA LEU A 9 -2.65 0.34 74.66
C LEU A 9 -3.94 1.09 74.23
N VAL A 10 -4.24 1.08 72.91
CA VAL A 10 -5.59 0.93 72.34
C VAL A 10 -5.49 0.24 70.97
N ALA A 11 -6.26 -0.84 70.78
CA ALA A 11 -6.49 -1.50 69.50
C ALA A 11 -7.70 -0.88 68.79
N VAL A 12 -7.63 -0.66 67.46
CA VAL A 12 -8.78 -0.40 66.58
C VAL A 12 -8.57 -1.12 65.25
N LEU A 13 -9.53 -1.98 64.90
CA LEU A 13 -9.75 -2.59 63.58
C LEU A 13 -10.32 -1.55 62.60
N ALA A 14 -9.79 -1.45 61.37
CA ALA A 14 -10.53 -0.90 60.22
C ALA A 14 -9.89 -1.26 58.85
N ILE A 15 -10.59 -2.14 58.11
CA ILE A 15 -10.92 -2.13 56.67
C ILE A 15 -9.78 -1.99 55.62
N PRO A 16 -9.66 -2.91 54.63
CA PRO A 16 -8.80 -2.69 53.46
C PRO A 16 -9.42 -1.63 52.55
N ALA A 17 -8.72 -0.51 52.38
CA ALA A 17 -9.08 0.50 51.39
C ALA A 17 -8.82 -0.04 49.98
N PHE A 18 -9.88 -0.53 49.33
CA PHE A 18 -9.96 -0.54 47.87
C PHE A 18 -9.98 0.91 47.39
N ILE A 19 -8.79 1.51 47.19
CA ILE A 19 -8.67 2.72 46.39
C ILE A 19 -8.79 2.26 44.93
N ARG A 20 -10.03 2.31 44.45
CA ARG A 20 -10.38 2.25 43.04
C ARG A 20 -9.74 3.48 42.38
N CYS A 21 -8.63 3.27 41.68
CA CYS A 21 -8.00 4.30 40.85
C CYS A 21 -8.95 4.59 39.68
N SER A 22 -9.76 5.64 39.82
CA SER A 22 -10.71 6.10 38.79
C SER A 22 -10.09 7.07 37.78
N ASP A 23 -8.79 7.36 37.87
CA ASP A 23 -8.10 8.32 37.00
C ASP A 23 -7.54 7.69 35.71
N TRP A 24 -7.82 6.41 35.44
CA TRP A 24 -7.30 5.67 34.27
C TRP A 24 -8.30 5.52 33.11
N THR A 25 -9.53 6.01 33.22
CA THR A 25 -10.57 5.79 32.20
C THR A 25 -10.88 7.00 31.33
N GLU A 26 -10.23 8.14 31.53
CA GLU A 26 -10.41 9.30 30.66
C GLU A 26 -9.29 9.39 29.63
N VAL A 27 -9.55 8.82 28.46
CA VAL A 27 -8.76 9.03 27.25
C VAL A 27 -9.03 10.46 26.78
N GLU A 28 -8.24 11.42 27.29
CA GLU A 28 -8.22 12.75 26.70
C GLU A 28 -7.48 12.67 25.37
N ALA A 29 -8.23 12.83 24.27
CA ALA A 29 -7.62 13.14 22.98
C ALA A 29 -6.72 14.36 23.18
N LEU A 30 -5.47 14.31 22.69
CA LEU A 30 -4.68 15.51 22.52
C LEU A 30 -5.58 16.57 21.88
N LYS A 31 -5.64 17.76 22.48
CA LYS A 31 -5.92 18.97 21.71
C LYS A 31 -4.75 19.11 20.74
N TYR A 32 -4.83 18.35 19.66
CA TYR A 32 -3.95 18.49 18.52
C TYR A 32 -4.17 19.91 18.04
N ASP A 33 -3.08 20.68 18.03
CA ASP A 33 -3.10 22.07 17.61
C ASP A 33 -3.81 22.16 16.24
N PRO A 34 -4.91 22.93 16.10
CA PRO A 34 -5.67 23.01 14.86
C PRO A 34 -4.88 23.65 13.70
N HIS A 35 -3.67 24.14 13.95
CA HIS A 35 -2.89 24.84 12.93
C HIS A 35 -2.12 23.85 12.04
N MET A 36 -2.83 23.35 11.02
CA MET A 36 -2.34 22.67 9.80
C MET A 36 -1.21 23.41 9.03
N THR A 37 -0.64 24.50 9.57
CA THR A 37 0.28 25.40 8.88
C THR A 37 1.29 26.09 9.79
N ASP A 38 1.50 25.67 11.05
CA ASP A 38 2.56 26.30 11.84
C ASP A 38 3.93 25.82 11.32
N ALA A 39 4.42 26.53 10.31
CA ALA A 39 5.58 26.22 9.48
C ALA A 39 6.93 26.28 10.25
N ASN A 40 6.90 26.25 11.58
CA ASN A 40 8.05 26.42 12.46
C ASN A 40 8.00 25.52 13.70
N HIS A 41 7.46 24.31 13.58
CA HIS A 41 7.95 23.27 14.48
C HIS A 41 9.48 23.15 14.28
N GLY A 42 10.27 23.46 15.31
CA GLY A 42 11.72 23.44 15.21
C GLY A 42 12.25 22.03 14.92
N GLU A 43 13.51 21.92 14.48
CA GLU A 43 14.12 20.62 14.09
C GLU A 43 13.94 19.51 15.15
N LYS A 44 13.94 19.87 16.44
CA LYS A 44 13.68 18.92 17.53
C LYS A 44 12.31 18.23 17.42
N TYR A 45 11.27 18.97 17.03
CA TYR A 45 9.94 18.40 16.83
C TYR A 45 9.95 17.38 15.69
N TYR A 46 10.47 17.76 14.52
CA TYR A 46 10.48 16.86 13.36
C TYR A 46 11.41 15.67 13.57
N ALA A 47 12.52 15.82 14.30
CA ALA A 47 13.35 14.71 14.73
C ALA A 47 12.57 13.72 15.62
N ASN A 48 11.79 14.22 16.58
CA ASN A 48 10.93 13.38 17.42
C ASN A 48 9.83 12.70 16.61
N LEU A 49 9.21 13.42 15.66
CA LEU A 49 8.20 12.85 14.76
C LEU A 49 8.77 11.69 13.94
N ARG A 50 9.96 11.88 13.36
CA ARG A 50 10.65 10.82 12.60
C ARG A 50 11.05 9.64 13.49
N ALA A 51 11.43 9.89 14.74
CA ALA A 51 11.74 8.84 15.71
C ALA A 51 10.48 8.02 16.06
N TYR A 52 9.37 8.68 16.36
CA TYR A 52 8.07 8.04 16.58
C TYR A 52 7.67 7.15 15.39
N LYS A 53 7.77 7.68 14.15
CA LYS A 53 7.46 6.92 12.93
C LYS A 53 8.39 5.73 12.65
N ALA A 54 9.54 5.69 13.32
CA ALA A 54 10.48 4.57 13.23
C ALA A 54 10.18 3.46 14.26
N GLU A 55 9.43 3.77 15.32
CA GLU A 55 9.00 2.79 16.33
C GLU A 55 7.84 1.93 15.81
N LYS A 56 7.64 0.74 16.39
CA LYS A 56 6.49 -0.11 16.05
C LYS A 56 5.23 0.46 16.70
N HIS A 57 4.26 0.85 15.88
CA HIS A 57 2.95 1.35 16.31
C HIS A 57 1.92 1.09 15.19
N PRO A 58 0.60 1.05 15.51
CA PRO A 58 -0.44 1.09 14.50
C PRO A 58 -0.32 2.34 13.61
N VAL A 59 -0.35 2.14 12.29
CA VAL A 59 -0.04 3.19 11.31
C VAL A 59 -1.28 3.89 10.75
N ALA A 60 -1.13 5.16 10.41
CA ALA A 60 -2.07 5.91 9.58
C ALA A 60 -1.72 5.76 8.10
N PHE A 61 -2.73 5.39 7.32
CA PHE A 61 -2.63 5.18 5.88
C PHE A 61 -3.68 5.97 5.09
N GLY A 62 -3.44 6.20 3.80
CA GLY A 62 -4.51 6.53 2.87
C GLY A 62 -4.08 6.52 1.41
N TRP A 63 -5.05 6.37 0.52
CA TRP A 63 -4.84 6.62 -0.90
C TRP A 63 -4.99 8.12 -1.17
N PHE A 64 -3.88 8.75 -1.57
CA PHE A 64 -3.80 10.18 -1.84
C PHE A 64 -3.94 10.44 -3.34
N SER A 65 -4.79 11.38 -3.70
CA SER A 65 -5.08 11.78 -5.08
C SER A 65 -4.88 13.28 -5.27
N ASP A 66 -5.05 13.78 -6.49
CA ASP A 66 -5.10 15.22 -6.79
C ASP A 66 -3.81 15.98 -6.40
N TRP A 67 -2.68 15.25 -6.32
CA TRP A 67 -1.38 15.81 -6.00
C TRP A 67 -0.85 16.71 -7.12
N THR A 68 -0.66 17.99 -6.81
CA THR A 68 -0.08 18.98 -7.73
C THR A 68 1.40 19.23 -7.42
N GLY A 69 1.81 19.13 -6.15
CA GLY A 69 3.15 19.52 -5.68
C GLY A 69 3.40 21.03 -5.68
N VAL A 70 2.39 21.82 -6.07
CA VAL A 70 2.46 23.28 -6.22
C VAL A 70 1.13 23.95 -5.86
N GLY A 71 1.17 25.26 -5.64
CA GLY A 71 0.00 26.10 -5.41
C GLY A 71 -0.22 26.42 -3.94
N THR A 72 -1.32 27.13 -3.65
CA THR A 72 -1.65 27.59 -2.30
C THR A 72 -2.55 26.63 -1.52
N LYS A 73 -3.12 25.62 -2.19
CA LYS A 73 -3.93 24.59 -1.55
C LYS A 73 -3.02 23.54 -0.94
N MET A 74 -2.95 23.50 0.39
CA MET A 74 -2.16 22.48 1.10
C MET A 74 -2.72 21.07 0.89
N THR A 75 -4.03 20.94 0.67
CA THR A 75 -4.70 19.65 0.44
C THR A 75 -4.25 18.93 -0.85
N SER A 76 -3.56 19.61 -1.77
CA SER A 76 -3.00 19.02 -2.99
C SER A 76 -1.47 18.85 -2.93
N GLN A 77 -0.88 18.96 -1.73
CA GLN A 77 0.55 18.81 -1.47
C GLN A 77 0.78 17.72 -0.42
N LEU A 78 1.85 16.94 -0.58
CA LEU A 78 2.23 15.91 0.39
C LEU A 78 2.60 16.52 1.74
N MET A 79 3.25 17.69 1.73
CA MET A 79 3.49 18.45 2.96
C MET A 79 2.21 18.92 3.68
N GLY A 80 1.06 18.89 3.01
CA GLY A 80 -0.25 19.17 3.62
C GLY A 80 -0.88 17.98 4.33
N LEU A 81 -0.34 16.77 4.19
CA LEU A 81 -0.76 15.61 4.98
C LEU A 81 -0.52 15.86 6.47
N PRO A 82 -1.37 15.35 7.37
CA PRO A 82 -1.21 15.52 8.81
C PRO A 82 0.07 14.82 9.28
N ASP A 83 0.71 15.32 10.32
CA ASP A 83 1.99 14.76 10.79
C ASP A 83 1.84 13.34 11.33
N SER A 84 0.66 12.98 11.83
CA SER A 84 0.28 11.62 12.19
C SER A 84 0.19 10.65 11.02
N MET A 85 0.31 11.10 9.75
CA MET A 85 0.30 10.24 8.57
C MET A 85 1.64 9.51 8.42
N ASP A 86 1.63 8.18 8.51
CA ASP A 86 2.83 7.35 8.39
C ASP A 86 3.21 7.13 6.94
N PHE A 87 2.23 6.74 6.11
CA PHE A 87 2.45 6.60 4.69
C PHE A 87 1.17 6.75 3.86
N VAL A 88 1.32 7.07 2.59
CA VAL A 88 0.21 7.12 1.63
C VAL A 88 0.57 6.35 0.36
N SER A 89 -0.45 5.78 -0.26
CA SER A 89 -0.36 5.22 -1.61
C SER A 89 -0.83 6.24 -2.63
N MET A 90 -0.05 6.42 -3.70
CA MET A 90 -0.39 7.40 -4.72
C MET A 90 -1.42 6.86 -5.69
N TRP A 91 -2.68 7.29 -5.53
CA TRP A 91 -3.77 6.96 -6.44
C TRP A 91 -3.63 7.78 -7.73
N GLY A 92 -2.90 7.22 -8.69
CA GLY A 92 -2.43 7.92 -9.88
C GLY A 92 -1.26 8.86 -9.58
N ASN A 93 -0.83 9.65 -10.58
CA ASN A 93 0.31 10.57 -10.47
C ASN A 93 1.64 9.93 -10.01
N TRP A 94 1.83 8.63 -10.26
CA TRP A 94 3.04 7.89 -9.85
C TRP A 94 4.21 7.97 -10.86
N TYR A 95 3.97 8.49 -12.07
CA TYR A 95 4.99 8.68 -13.11
C TYR A 95 4.95 10.10 -13.70
N GLY A 96 5.97 10.45 -14.48
CA GLY A 96 6.02 11.75 -15.17
C GLY A 96 6.13 12.93 -14.22
N LEU A 97 6.74 12.75 -13.04
CA LEU A 97 6.81 13.78 -12.01
C LEU A 97 7.56 15.02 -12.48
N SER A 98 6.95 16.20 -12.28
CA SER A 98 7.62 17.49 -12.40
C SER A 98 8.64 17.68 -11.27
N ASP A 99 9.52 18.67 -11.40
CA ASP A 99 10.54 18.93 -10.39
C ASP A 99 9.94 19.42 -9.07
N GLU A 100 8.79 20.11 -9.11
CA GLU A 100 8.07 20.55 -7.92
C GLU A 100 7.46 19.37 -7.16
N LYS A 101 6.89 18.39 -7.88
CA LYS A 101 6.43 17.13 -7.28
C LYS A 101 7.58 16.37 -6.63
N LYS A 102 8.72 16.25 -7.31
CA LYS A 102 9.92 15.63 -6.70
C LYS A 102 10.38 16.38 -5.44
N ALA A 103 10.31 17.71 -5.44
CA ALA A 103 10.68 18.52 -4.29
C ALA A 103 9.70 18.37 -3.11
N ASP A 104 8.39 18.33 -3.36
CA ASP A 104 7.36 18.10 -2.33
C ASP A 104 7.47 16.69 -1.73
N LEU A 105 7.68 15.68 -2.57
CA LEU A 105 7.98 14.31 -2.16
C LEU A 105 9.21 14.25 -1.26
N HIS A 106 10.32 14.85 -1.71
CA HIS A 106 11.54 14.88 -0.91
C HIS A 106 11.33 15.57 0.44
N LYS A 107 10.63 16.71 0.46
CA LYS A 107 10.33 17.45 1.70
C LYS A 107 9.52 16.62 2.69
N VAL A 108 8.44 15.95 2.25
CA VAL A 108 7.60 15.17 3.18
C VAL A 108 8.38 13.99 3.77
N GLN A 109 9.23 13.34 2.94
CA GLN A 109 10.09 12.25 3.35
C GLN A 109 11.13 12.71 4.38
N THR A 110 11.80 13.85 4.15
CA THR A 110 12.91 14.29 5.02
C THR A 110 12.44 15.05 6.26
N ILE A 111 11.39 15.86 6.14
CA ILE A 111 10.90 16.70 7.24
C ILE A 111 9.99 15.86 8.14
N LYS A 112 8.89 15.33 7.58
CA LYS A 112 7.86 14.63 8.36
C LYS A 112 8.13 13.15 8.55
N GLY A 113 8.99 12.54 7.71
CA GLY A 113 9.20 11.09 7.71
C GLY A 113 8.03 10.29 7.14
N THR A 114 7.05 10.95 6.52
CA THR A 114 5.94 10.26 5.86
C THR A 114 6.45 9.60 4.59
N ARG A 115 6.15 8.31 4.44
CA ARG A 115 6.52 7.53 3.25
C ARG A 115 5.44 7.64 2.17
N VAL A 116 5.84 7.57 0.90
CA VAL A 116 4.92 7.68 -0.23
C VAL A 116 5.17 6.54 -1.22
N LEU A 117 4.14 5.71 -1.43
CA LEU A 117 4.24 4.50 -2.24
C LEU A 117 3.71 4.73 -3.65
N MET A 118 4.37 4.14 -4.63
CA MET A 118 3.78 3.91 -5.95
C MET A 118 2.63 2.91 -5.79
N CYS A 119 1.49 3.14 -6.43
CA CYS A 119 0.29 2.31 -6.28
C CYS A 119 -0.49 2.23 -7.58
N PHE A 120 -0.89 1.01 -7.96
CA PHE A 120 -1.83 0.72 -9.04
C PHE A 120 -2.18 -0.76 -9.07
N ILE A 121 -3.28 -1.08 -9.75
CA ILE A 121 -3.74 -2.44 -10.03
C ILE A 121 -2.71 -3.21 -10.84
N VAL A 122 -2.39 -4.43 -10.41
CA VAL A 122 -1.54 -5.37 -11.13
C VAL A 122 -2.34 -6.61 -11.52
N ASP A 123 -3.01 -6.54 -12.67
CA ASP A 123 -3.79 -7.64 -13.24
C ASP A 123 -2.93 -8.56 -14.12
N ASN A 124 -2.16 -7.96 -15.02
CA ASN A 124 -1.37 -8.62 -16.04
C ASN A 124 0.09 -8.16 -16.01
N ILE A 125 0.97 -8.98 -16.57
CA ILE A 125 2.36 -8.61 -16.79
C ILE A 125 2.45 -7.32 -17.60
N GLY A 126 3.29 -6.39 -17.15
CA GLY A 126 3.45 -5.10 -17.78
C GLY A 126 2.33 -4.09 -17.51
N ALA A 127 1.43 -4.38 -16.57
CA ALA A 127 0.44 -3.41 -16.10
C ALA A 127 1.10 -2.06 -15.82
N GLN A 128 0.50 -1.00 -16.36
CA GLN A 128 0.90 0.42 -16.22
C GLN A 128 2.30 0.83 -16.73
N THR A 129 3.22 -0.11 -16.95
CA THR A 129 4.63 0.18 -17.31
C THR A 129 5.03 -0.31 -18.70
N THR A 130 4.15 -1.00 -19.41
CA THR A 130 4.35 -1.30 -20.84
C THR A 130 4.50 0.02 -21.62
N PRO A 131 5.59 0.21 -22.37
CA PRO A 131 5.77 1.39 -23.20
C PRO A 131 4.62 1.60 -24.22
N ALA A 132 4.24 2.85 -24.44
CA ALA A 132 3.08 3.17 -25.28
C ALA A 132 3.27 2.81 -26.76
N ASP A 133 4.51 2.76 -27.24
CA ASP A 133 4.90 2.35 -28.59
C ASP A 133 4.75 0.84 -28.81
N VAL A 134 4.90 0.01 -27.77
CA VAL A 134 4.62 -1.44 -27.83
C VAL A 134 3.12 -1.71 -28.02
N ARG A 135 2.26 -0.83 -27.49
CA ARG A 135 0.79 -0.96 -27.58
C ARG A 135 0.18 -0.30 -28.82
N LYS A 136 0.99 0.34 -29.67
CA LYS A 136 0.48 1.10 -30.83
C LYS A 136 1.07 0.55 -32.12
N PRO A 137 0.23 0.14 -33.08
CA PRO A 137 0.74 -0.24 -34.38
C PRO A 137 1.28 0.99 -35.12
N GLN A 138 2.28 0.75 -35.95
CA GLN A 138 2.98 1.72 -36.79
C GLN A 138 2.84 1.30 -38.26
N GLN A 139 2.93 2.27 -39.18
CA GLN A 139 3.05 1.95 -40.60
C GLN A 139 4.50 1.55 -40.88
N VAL A 140 4.70 0.30 -41.32
CA VAL A 140 6.01 -0.28 -41.59
C VAL A 140 6.08 -0.75 -43.04
N PRO A 141 7.28 -0.79 -43.67
CA PRO A 141 7.42 -1.33 -45.01
C PRO A 141 7.06 -2.82 -45.09
N ILE A 142 6.34 -3.25 -46.12
CA ILE A 142 6.15 -4.67 -46.42
C ILE A 142 7.49 -5.22 -46.92
N LEU A 143 8.04 -6.22 -46.23
CA LEU A 143 9.34 -6.79 -46.57
C LEU A 143 9.20 -7.98 -47.51
N ASN A 144 10.10 -8.09 -48.49
CA ASN A 144 10.20 -9.28 -49.32
C ASN A 144 10.74 -10.45 -48.47
N PRO A 145 10.07 -11.63 -48.44
CA PRO A 145 10.47 -12.74 -47.59
C PRO A 145 11.80 -13.40 -47.97
N GLU A 146 12.29 -13.21 -49.21
CA GLU A 146 13.56 -13.77 -49.68
C GLU A 146 14.73 -12.81 -49.46
N THR A 147 14.51 -11.49 -49.63
CA THR A 147 15.60 -10.50 -49.59
C THR A 147 15.61 -9.64 -48.34
N GLY A 148 14.51 -9.56 -47.60
CA GLY A 148 14.33 -8.65 -46.46
C GLY A 148 14.19 -7.17 -46.85
N GLU A 149 14.21 -6.84 -48.14
CA GLU A 149 14.11 -5.47 -48.65
C GLU A 149 12.65 -5.00 -48.76
N PRO A 150 12.36 -3.69 -48.62
CA PRO A 150 11.03 -3.15 -48.84
C PRO A 150 10.49 -3.45 -50.24
N MET A 151 9.28 -3.97 -50.31
CA MET A 151 8.54 -4.11 -51.57
C MET A 151 8.11 -2.72 -52.06
N LEU A 152 8.38 -2.43 -53.34
CA LEU A 152 8.07 -1.13 -53.95
C LEU A 152 6.76 -1.18 -54.74
N GLY A 153 5.99 -0.10 -54.64
CA GLY A 153 4.79 0.15 -55.44
C GLY A 153 5.11 0.67 -56.85
N PRO A 154 4.07 0.91 -57.68
CA PRO A 154 4.23 1.38 -59.06
C PRO A 154 4.96 2.71 -59.22
N ASP A 155 5.00 3.55 -58.18
CA ASP A 155 5.68 4.85 -58.13
C ASP A 155 7.08 4.78 -57.48
N ASN A 156 7.61 3.58 -57.27
CA ASN A 156 8.89 3.31 -56.62
C ASN A 156 8.95 3.75 -55.15
N THR A 157 7.80 3.85 -54.47
CA THR A 157 7.72 4.06 -53.01
C THR A 157 7.50 2.73 -52.26
N PRO A 158 7.99 2.57 -51.01
CA PRO A 158 7.73 1.38 -50.22
C PRO A 158 6.23 1.18 -49.96
N LEU A 159 5.73 -0.02 -50.25
CA LEU A 159 4.44 -0.47 -49.78
C LEU A 159 4.50 -0.59 -48.26
N THR A 160 3.43 -0.20 -47.57
CA THR A 160 3.36 -0.23 -46.11
C THR A 160 2.19 -1.04 -45.59
N GLU A 161 2.35 -1.57 -44.40
CA GLU A 161 1.31 -2.25 -43.63
C GLU A 161 1.35 -1.82 -42.16
N SER A 162 0.28 -2.13 -41.43
CA SER A 162 0.17 -1.82 -40.00
C SER A 162 0.74 -2.96 -39.17
N ALA A 163 1.81 -2.71 -38.40
CA ALA A 163 2.39 -3.69 -37.49
C ALA A 163 2.86 -3.03 -36.18
N TYR A 164 2.89 -3.82 -35.10
CA TYR A 164 3.58 -3.47 -33.87
C TYR A 164 5.07 -3.76 -34.03
N VAL A 165 5.92 -2.85 -33.57
CA VAL A 165 7.37 -2.99 -33.72
C VAL A 165 8.00 -3.17 -32.35
N VAL A 166 8.61 -4.33 -32.12
CA VAL A 166 9.35 -4.62 -30.89
C VAL A 166 10.75 -5.06 -31.26
N ASN A 167 11.76 -4.32 -30.79
CA ASN A 167 13.18 -4.56 -31.10
C ASN A 167 13.47 -4.72 -32.61
N GLY A 168 12.76 -3.98 -33.47
CA GLY A 168 12.91 -4.02 -34.92
C GLY A 168 12.17 -5.16 -35.64
N LYS A 169 11.49 -6.05 -34.91
CA LYS A 169 10.65 -7.12 -35.48
C LYS A 169 9.18 -6.70 -35.52
N TYR A 170 8.48 -7.14 -36.58
CA TYR A 170 7.08 -6.82 -36.81
C TYR A 170 6.18 -7.89 -36.22
N TYR A 171 5.15 -7.46 -35.49
CA TYR A 171 4.09 -8.30 -34.93
C TYR A 171 2.75 -7.74 -35.38
N TYR A 172 1.78 -8.62 -35.64
CA TYR A 172 0.49 -8.22 -36.22
C TYR A 172 -0.67 -8.33 -35.22
N SER A 173 -0.37 -8.54 -33.95
CA SER A 173 -1.33 -8.44 -32.83
C SER A 173 -0.68 -7.77 -31.62
N GLU A 174 -1.48 -7.03 -30.83
CA GLU A 174 -0.99 -6.41 -29.60
C GLU A 174 -0.50 -7.48 -28.62
N ASN A 175 -1.22 -8.60 -28.48
CA ASN A 175 -0.81 -9.70 -27.60
C ASN A 175 0.57 -10.25 -27.95
N ASP A 176 0.88 -10.44 -29.22
CA ASP A 176 2.20 -10.92 -29.63
C ASP A 176 3.27 -9.86 -29.40
N ALA A 177 2.98 -8.58 -29.62
CA ALA A 177 3.90 -7.49 -29.31
C ALA A 177 4.20 -7.40 -27.81
N LEU A 178 3.18 -7.52 -26.96
CA LEU A 178 3.32 -7.54 -25.51
C LEU A 178 4.11 -8.76 -25.05
N ALA A 179 3.81 -9.94 -25.59
CA ALA A 179 4.53 -11.17 -25.28
C ALA A 179 5.98 -11.11 -25.77
N ALA A 180 6.26 -10.53 -26.93
CA ALA A 180 7.62 -10.29 -27.41
C ALA A 180 8.39 -9.28 -26.56
N PHE A 181 7.71 -8.22 -26.09
CA PHE A 181 8.34 -7.21 -25.25
C PHE A 181 8.65 -7.75 -23.85
N TRP A 182 7.69 -8.40 -23.20
CA TRP A 182 7.85 -8.88 -21.82
C TRP A 182 8.49 -10.28 -21.73
N GLY A 183 8.40 -11.09 -22.78
CA GLY A 183 8.71 -12.52 -22.82
C GLY A 183 7.47 -13.41 -22.70
N TRP A 184 6.35 -12.85 -22.20
CA TRP A 184 5.09 -13.56 -22.05
C TRP A 184 3.93 -12.57 -21.92
N TYR A 185 2.79 -12.85 -22.57
CA TYR A 185 1.53 -12.13 -22.34
C TYR A 185 0.35 -13.01 -22.75
N GLY A 186 -0.69 -13.07 -21.90
CA GLY A 186 -1.82 -13.97 -22.11
C GLY A 186 -1.37 -15.43 -22.25
N GLY A 187 -1.72 -16.08 -23.36
CA GLY A 187 -1.32 -17.45 -23.67
C GLY A 187 -0.06 -17.61 -24.52
N THR A 188 0.64 -16.51 -24.86
CA THR A 188 1.77 -16.54 -25.80
C THR A 188 3.08 -16.24 -25.09
N VAL A 189 4.13 -16.99 -25.44
CA VAL A 189 5.50 -16.84 -24.94
C VAL A 189 6.44 -16.61 -26.12
N PHE A 190 7.38 -15.68 -25.93
CA PHE A 190 8.45 -15.39 -26.87
C PHE A 190 9.80 -15.47 -26.17
N ASP A 191 10.81 -15.96 -26.89
CA ASP A 191 12.19 -15.91 -26.42
C ASP A 191 12.80 -14.50 -26.61
N GLU A 192 14.07 -14.35 -26.23
CA GLU A 192 14.80 -13.09 -26.35
C GLU A 192 15.06 -12.65 -27.81
N ASN A 193 14.96 -13.57 -28.76
CA ASN A 193 15.07 -13.29 -30.20
C ASN A 193 13.73 -12.87 -30.82
N GLY A 194 12.65 -12.89 -30.03
CA GLY A 194 11.30 -12.60 -30.49
C GLY A 194 10.68 -13.74 -31.28
N ASP A 195 11.11 -14.98 -31.07
CA ASP A 195 10.51 -16.19 -31.66
C ASP A 195 9.58 -16.89 -30.67
N ARG A 196 8.48 -17.48 -31.18
CA ARG A 196 7.48 -18.15 -30.34
C ARG A 196 8.05 -19.41 -29.72
N VAL A 197 7.79 -19.59 -28.42
CA VAL A 197 8.20 -20.76 -27.65
C VAL A 197 6.99 -21.66 -27.41
N TYR A 198 7.15 -22.95 -27.68
CA TYR A 198 6.09 -23.97 -27.50
C TYR A 198 6.48 -25.10 -26.55
N ASP A 199 7.78 -25.28 -26.28
CA ASP A 199 8.27 -26.29 -25.35
C ASP A 199 7.87 -25.92 -23.91
N SER A 200 7.27 -26.86 -23.18
CA SER A 200 6.65 -26.58 -21.88
C SER A 200 7.65 -26.16 -20.81
N GLU A 201 8.86 -26.72 -20.80
CA GLU A 201 9.88 -26.36 -19.81
C GLU A 201 10.42 -24.95 -20.11
N GLN A 202 10.66 -24.67 -21.39
CA GLN A 202 11.08 -23.33 -21.83
C GLN A 202 9.99 -22.28 -21.61
N VAL A 203 8.72 -22.64 -21.77
CA VAL A 203 7.57 -21.76 -21.48
C VAL A 203 7.57 -21.32 -20.03
N GLU A 204 7.70 -22.24 -19.07
CA GLU A 204 7.70 -21.89 -17.64
C GLU A 204 8.93 -21.05 -17.26
N LEU A 205 10.11 -21.38 -17.80
CA LEU A 205 11.31 -20.57 -17.61
C LEU A 205 11.17 -19.15 -18.18
N ALA A 206 10.54 -19.01 -19.34
CA ALA A 206 10.32 -17.71 -19.98
C ALA A 206 9.31 -16.87 -19.19
N LYS A 207 8.26 -17.48 -18.63
CA LYS A 207 7.31 -16.80 -17.74
C LYS A 207 8.00 -16.27 -16.49
N ASP A 208 8.81 -17.07 -15.79
CA ASP A 208 9.56 -16.61 -14.61
C ASP A 208 10.44 -15.40 -14.97
N LYS A 209 11.23 -15.51 -16.05
CA LYS A 209 12.07 -14.40 -16.54
C LYS A 209 11.26 -13.15 -16.87
N ALA A 210 10.10 -13.31 -17.51
CA ALA A 210 9.21 -12.21 -17.87
C ALA A 210 8.67 -11.49 -16.62
N ILE A 211 8.21 -12.26 -15.62
CA ILE A 211 7.70 -11.72 -14.35
C ILE A 211 8.82 -10.97 -13.62
N ARG A 212 10.03 -11.53 -13.54
CA ARG A 212 11.19 -10.85 -12.94
C ARG A 212 11.61 -9.62 -13.72
N LYS A 213 11.52 -9.63 -15.05
CA LYS A 213 11.75 -8.44 -15.89
C LYS A 213 10.74 -7.34 -15.56
N TYR A 214 9.46 -7.69 -15.41
CA TYR A 214 8.42 -6.76 -14.99
C TYR A 214 8.69 -6.21 -13.58
N ALA A 215 9.02 -7.07 -12.61
CA ALA A 215 9.41 -6.66 -11.25
C ALA A 215 10.56 -5.63 -11.27
N ASN A 216 11.61 -5.89 -12.05
CA ASN A 216 12.74 -4.98 -12.17
C ASN A 216 12.33 -3.62 -12.78
N SER A 217 11.39 -3.59 -13.73
CA SER A 217 10.87 -2.32 -14.27
C SER A 217 10.14 -1.47 -13.21
N LEU A 218 9.46 -2.13 -12.26
CA LEU A 218 8.83 -1.47 -11.11
C LEU A 218 9.91 -0.91 -10.17
N LEU A 219 10.93 -1.72 -9.85
CA LEU A 219 12.05 -1.30 -9.00
C LEU A 219 12.82 -0.11 -9.60
N ASP A 220 13.06 -0.13 -10.91
CA ASP A 220 13.70 0.98 -11.63
C ASP A 220 12.86 2.26 -11.54
N THR A 221 11.54 2.14 -11.66
CA THR A 221 10.61 3.28 -11.52
C THR A 221 10.63 3.85 -10.10
N ILE A 222 10.60 2.97 -9.09
CA ILE A 222 10.70 3.33 -7.66
C ILE A 222 12.03 4.05 -7.38
N ALA A 223 13.14 3.56 -7.94
CA ALA A 223 14.44 4.19 -7.81
C ALA A 223 14.49 5.55 -8.52
N LYS A 224 13.99 5.62 -9.77
CA LYS A 224 13.99 6.84 -10.60
C LYS A 224 13.28 8.02 -9.94
N TYR A 225 12.12 7.76 -9.34
CA TYR A 225 11.31 8.80 -8.70
C TYR A 225 11.51 8.90 -7.18
N ASN A 226 12.37 8.06 -6.61
CA ASN A 226 12.61 7.97 -5.17
C ASN A 226 11.32 7.71 -4.35
N TRP A 227 10.45 6.82 -4.86
CA TRP A 227 9.30 6.33 -4.10
C TRP A 227 9.76 5.51 -2.89
N ASP A 228 9.00 5.54 -1.79
CA ASP A 228 9.33 4.79 -0.58
C ASP A 228 8.91 3.32 -0.65
N GLY A 229 8.32 2.87 -1.76
CA GLY A 229 7.93 1.49 -1.94
C GLY A 229 6.84 1.30 -2.97
N PHE A 230 6.20 0.14 -2.91
CA PHE A 230 5.12 -0.24 -3.80
C PHE A 230 3.94 -0.79 -3.01
N ASP A 231 2.76 -0.34 -3.37
CA ASP A 231 1.47 -0.88 -2.96
C ASP A 231 0.82 -1.54 -4.17
N LEU A 232 0.77 -2.87 -4.16
CA LEU A 232 0.21 -3.66 -5.24
C LEU A 232 -1.28 -3.84 -4.96
N ASP A 233 -2.11 -3.18 -5.77
CA ASP A 233 -3.57 -3.32 -5.72
C ASP A 233 -3.96 -4.63 -6.43
N LEU A 234 -4.42 -5.61 -5.64
CA LEU A 234 -4.70 -6.97 -6.04
C LEU A 234 -6.18 -7.29 -5.91
N GLU A 235 -6.88 -7.36 -7.04
CA GLU A 235 -8.34 -7.51 -7.09
C GLU A 235 -8.82 -8.57 -8.12
N PRO A 236 -8.27 -9.80 -8.12
CA PRO A 236 -8.61 -10.82 -9.11
C PRO A 236 -10.10 -11.17 -9.14
N ASN A 237 -10.82 -11.04 -8.03
CA ASN A 237 -12.25 -11.34 -7.94
C ASN A 237 -13.15 -10.10 -8.06
N TYR A 238 -12.58 -8.90 -8.27
CA TYR A 238 -13.32 -7.63 -8.47
C TYR A 238 -13.13 -7.05 -9.88
N GLY A 239 -12.92 -7.91 -10.87
CA GLY A 239 -12.86 -7.53 -12.29
C GLY A 239 -11.46 -7.24 -12.81
N HIS A 240 -10.44 -7.35 -11.95
CA HIS A 240 -9.03 -7.21 -12.29
C HIS A 240 -8.30 -8.57 -12.35
N TYR A 241 -8.94 -9.54 -13.01
CA TYR A 241 -8.34 -10.82 -13.32
C TYR A 241 -7.28 -10.67 -14.43
N GLY A 242 -6.26 -11.51 -14.40
CA GLY A 242 -5.21 -11.47 -15.40
C GLY A 242 -4.14 -12.51 -15.17
N ASN A 243 -3.15 -12.53 -16.07
CA ASN A 243 -2.12 -13.56 -16.04
C ASN A 243 -1.17 -13.47 -14.84
N LEU A 244 -1.18 -12.34 -14.10
CA LEU A 244 -0.55 -12.23 -12.79
C LEU A 244 -1.58 -12.41 -11.66
N ALA A 245 -2.56 -11.52 -11.55
CA ALA A 245 -3.45 -11.44 -10.39
C ALA A 245 -4.20 -12.75 -10.10
N SER A 246 -4.53 -13.53 -11.13
CA SER A 246 -5.30 -14.78 -10.98
C SER A 246 -4.46 -16.02 -10.68
N TYR A 247 -3.14 -15.88 -10.52
CA TYR A 247 -2.21 -16.99 -10.38
C TYR A 247 -1.23 -16.72 -9.22
N PRO A 248 -1.48 -17.27 -8.02
CA PRO A 248 -0.67 -16.98 -6.84
C PRO A 248 0.80 -17.34 -7.04
N ASP A 249 1.12 -18.43 -7.74
CA ASP A 249 2.52 -18.81 -8.05
C ASP A 249 3.25 -17.77 -8.91
N HIS A 250 2.54 -17.09 -9.83
CA HIS A 250 3.13 -16.01 -10.61
C HIS A 250 3.34 -14.76 -9.74
N LEU A 251 2.40 -14.45 -8.84
CA LEU A 251 2.56 -13.38 -7.86
C LEU A 251 3.72 -13.68 -6.90
N SER A 252 3.95 -14.92 -6.49
CA SER A 252 5.09 -15.30 -5.67
C SER A 252 6.42 -14.95 -6.35
N ILE A 253 6.55 -15.18 -7.66
CA ILE A 253 7.76 -14.79 -8.43
C ILE A 253 7.93 -13.27 -8.44
N LEU A 254 6.84 -12.51 -8.64
CA LEU A 254 6.86 -11.04 -8.64
C LEU A 254 7.27 -10.52 -7.26
N LEU A 255 6.62 -10.99 -6.19
CA LEU A 255 6.85 -10.57 -4.82
C LEU A 255 8.25 -10.97 -4.34
N ASP A 256 8.73 -12.16 -4.67
CA ASP A 256 10.11 -12.61 -4.40
C ASP A 256 11.12 -11.61 -4.99
N GLU A 257 10.98 -11.27 -6.27
CA GLU A 257 11.90 -10.35 -6.93
C GLU A 257 11.84 -8.93 -6.34
N LEU A 258 10.63 -8.41 -6.09
CA LEU A 258 10.44 -7.11 -5.44
C LEU A 258 11.02 -7.09 -4.02
N SER A 259 10.89 -8.19 -3.27
CA SER A 259 11.33 -8.30 -1.87
C SER A 259 12.84 -8.17 -1.68
N LYS A 260 13.61 -8.33 -2.76
CA LYS A 260 15.06 -8.09 -2.75
C LYS A 260 15.42 -6.62 -2.50
N LYS A 261 14.49 -5.69 -2.75
CA LYS A 261 14.68 -4.24 -2.62
C LYS A 261 13.60 -3.54 -1.79
N LEU A 262 12.45 -4.17 -1.62
CA LEU A 262 11.29 -3.66 -0.89
C LEU A 262 10.90 -4.62 0.24
N GLY A 263 10.16 -4.16 1.23
CA GLY A 263 9.64 -5.05 2.25
C GLY A 263 10.65 -5.41 3.35
N PRO A 264 10.19 -6.09 4.41
CA PRO A 264 11.01 -6.44 5.58
C PRO A 264 12.22 -7.33 5.26
N LYS A 265 12.19 -8.09 4.16
CA LYS A 265 13.29 -8.98 3.75
C LYS A 265 14.43 -8.26 3.01
N SER A 266 14.19 -7.05 2.50
CA SER A 266 15.17 -6.33 1.67
C SER A 266 16.35 -5.74 2.43
N GLY A 267 16.26 -5.59 3.75
CA GLY A 267 17.21 -4.81 4.54
C GLY A 267 17.19 -3.30 4.24
N THR A 268 16.22 -2.82 3.47
CA THR A 268 16.01 -1.40 3.18
C THR A 268 14.88 -0.83 4.04
N ARG A 269 14.68 0.49 3.96
CA ARG A 269 13.51 1.16 4.56
C ARG A 269 12.28 1.20 3.65
N LYS A 270 12.38 0.64 2.43
CA LYS A 270 11.33 0.72 1.42
C LYS A 270 10.24 -0.31 1.68
N MET A 271 9.00 0.06 1.41
CA MET A 271 7.82 -0.74 1.73
C MET A 271 7.38 -1.61 0.56
N LEU A 272 6.88 -2.79 0.88
CA LEU A 272 6.12 -3.64 -0.03
C LEU A 272 4.79 -3.96 0.63
N CYS A 273 3.70 -3.49 0.04
CA CYS A 273 2.34 -3.70 0.53
C CYS A 273 1.50 -4.37 -0.57
N VAL A 274 0.46 -5.07 -0.15
CA VAL A 274 -0.60 -5.56 -1.05
C VAL A 274 -1.92 -5.08 -0.49
N ASP A 275 -2.69 -4.40 -1.33
CA ASP A 275 -4.05 -3.96 -1.04
C ASP A 275 -5.10 -4.75 -1.84
N GLY A 276 -6.36 -4.69 -1.42
CA GLY A 276 -7.45 -5.45 -2.04
C GLY A 276 -7.67 -6.83 -1.41
N GLU A 277 -7.22 -7.88 -2.10
CA GLU A 277 -7.44 -9.29 -1.77
C GLU A 277 -6.13 -10.06 -1.42
N PRO A 278 -5.35 -9.64 -0.41
CA PRO A 278 -4.12 -10.34 -0.04
C PRO A 278 -4.34 -11.77 0.46
N ASP A 279 -5.58 -12.17 0.81
CA ASP A 279 -5.94 -13.55 1.12
C ASP A 279 -5.91 -14.50 -0.10
N THR A 280 -5.67 -13.99 -1.31
CA THR A 280 -5.47 -14.79 -2.52
C THR A 280 -4.01 -15.21 -2.77
N LEU A 281 -3.07 -14.68 -1.98
CA LEU A 281 -1.64 -14.97 -2.11
C LEU A 281 -1.28 -16.35 -1.56
N ASN A 282 -0.14 -16.88 -2.02
CA ASN A 282 0.46 -18.04 -1.36
C ASN A 282 0.88 -17.69 0.08
N PRO A 283 0.80 -18.65 1.04
CA PRO A 283 1.08 -18.36 2.44
C PRO A 283 2.49 -17.79 2.71
N GLU A 284 3.50 -18.28 1.98
CA GLU A 284 4.90 -17.88 2.15
C GLU A 284 5.14 -16.41 1.79
N ASP A 285 4.34 -15.86 0.87
CA ASP A 285 4.48 -14.49 0.40
C ASP A 285 4.10 -13.46 1.47
N GLY A 286 3.28 -13.86 2.46
CA GLY A 286 2.89 -12.98 3.56
C GLY A 286 4.11 -12.42 4.31
N ALA A 287 5.18 -13.20 4.45
CA ALA A 287 6.41 -12.76 5.13
C ALA A 287 7.28 -11.77 4.33
N LEU A 288 6.93 -11.53 3.05
CA LEU A 288 7.61 -10.56 2.18
C LEU A 288 7.02 -9.15 2.31
N LEU A 289 5.85 -9.01 2.92
CA LEU A 289 5.07 -7.77 2.93
C LEU A 289 5.22 -7.02 4.27
N ASN A 290 5.10 -5.69 4.21
CA ASN A 290 4.95 -4.84 5.39
C ASN A 290 3.52 -4.86 5.91
N TYR A 291 2.54 -4.70 5.01
CA TYR A 291 1.13 -4.60 5.37
C TYR A 291 0.22 -5.29 4.36
N PHE A 292 -0.88 -5.85 4.88
CA PHE A 292 -2.07 -6.24 4.14
C PHE A 292 -3.09 -5.10 4.25
N ILE A 293 -3.46 -4.46 3.15
CA ILE A 293 -4.32 -3.27 3.18
C ILE A 293 -5.72 -3.65 2.70
N LEU A 294 -6.66 -3.75 3.62
CA LEU A 294 -8.02 -4.20 3.32
C LEU A 294 -8.94 -3.03 2.99
N GLN A 295 -9.57 -3.15 1.84
CA GLN A 295 -10.62 -2.27 1.35
C GLN A 295 -11.96 -2.64 2.00
N ALA A 296 -12.09 -2.32 3.30
CA ALA A 296 -13.24 -2.69 4.13
C ALA A 296 -14.43 -1.71 3.97
N TYR A 297 -14.64 -1.15 2.78
CA TYR A 297 -15.51 0.01 2.58
C TYR A 297 -16.96 -0.21 3.01
N ASN A 298 -17.48 -1.43 2.81
CA ASN A 298 -18.88 -1.77 3.02
C ASN A 298 -19.14 -2.52 4.34
N ASP A 299 -18.13 -2.68 5.19
CA ASP A 299 -18.25 -3.44 6.43
C ASP A 299 -18.78 -2.56 7.57
N GLY A 300 -19.95 -2.92 8.10
CA GLY A 300 -20.67 -2.14 9.11
C GLY A 300 -20.63 -2.70 10.54
N TYR A 301 -19.91 -3.81 10.77
CA TYR A 301 -19.93 -4.57 12.02
C TYR A 301 -18.56 -5.19 12.32
N GLU A 302 -18.23 -5.41 13.59
CA GLU A 302 -17.00 -6.11 13.99
C GLU A 302 -16.96 -7.54 13.43
N SER A 303 -18.09 -8.26 13.40
CA SER A 303 -18.19 -9.60 12.79
C SER A 303 -17.87 -9.65 11.29
N SER A 304 -18.09 -8.54 10.56
CA SER A 304 -17.65 -8.41 9.17
C SER A 304 -16.12 -8.32 9.07
N ILE A 305 -15.49 -7.62 10.02
CA ILE A 305 -14.03 -7.52 10.12
C ILE A 305 -13.43 -8.85 10.58
N ASP A 306 -14.03 -9.54 11.55
CA ASP A 306 -13.64 -10.90 11.93
C ASP A 306 -13.61 -11.83 10.72
N SER A 307 -14.63 -11.76 9.88
CA SER A 307 -14.72 -12.58 8.67
C SER A 307 -13.58 -12.32 7.68
N ARG A 308 -13.05 -11.09 7.61
CA ARG A 308 -11.89 -10.76 6.78
C ARG A 308 -10.58 -11.24 7.40
N LEU A 309 -10.38 -10.94 8.68
CA LEU A 309 -9.16 -11.34 9.40
C LEU A 309 -9.06 -12.86 9.49
N ASN A 310 -10.18 -13.57 9.65
CA ASN A 310 -10.22 -15.03 9.61
C ASN A 310 -9.71 -15.58 8.27
N ARG A 311 -10.03 -14.95 7.12
CA ARG A 311 -9.50 -15.40 5.83
C ARG A 311 -7.98 -15.22 5.76
N LEU A 312 -7.47 -14.06 6.17
CA LEU A 312 -6.02 -13.82 6.20
C LEU A 312 -5.30 -14.76 7.16
N VAL A 313 -5.80 -14.90 8.40
CA VAL A 313 -5.21 -15.77 9.43
C VAL A 313 -5.19 -17.22 8.95
N ASN A 314 -6.28 -17.70 8.34
CA ASN A 314 -6.32 -19.05 7.79
C ASN A 314 -5.40 -19.23 6.59
N ASN A 315 -5.33 -18.24 5.69
CA ASN A 315 -4.47 -18.29 4.50
C ASN A 315 -2.99 -18.35 4.87
N PHE A 316 -2.54 -17.47 5.78
CA PHE A 316 -1.13 -17.37 6.18
C PHE A 316 -0.74 -18.31 7.33
N ASN A 317 -1.65 -19.18 7.77
CA ASN A 317 -1.38 -20.13 8.85
C ASN A 317 -0.22 -21.06 8.47
N GLY A 318 0.73 -21.24 9.39
CA GLY A 318 1.96 -22.00 9.17
C GLY A 318 3.17 -21.15 8.78
N VAL A 319 2.95 -19.91 8.31
CA VAL A 319 4.01 -18.95 7.97
C VAL A 319 3.99 -17.75 8.91
N LEU A 320 2.81 -17.18 9.16
CA LEU A 320 2.59 -16.06 10.08
C LEU A 320 1.69 -16.49 11.24
N THR A 321 1.94 -15.94 12.43
CA THR A 321 1.01 -16.05 13.56
C THR A 321 -0.20 -15.15 13.36
N ALA A 322 -1.31 -15.43 14.04
CA ALA A 322 -2.47 -14.54 14.03
C ALA A 322 -2.10 -13.12 14.52
N GLU A 323 -1.24 -13.01 15.53
CA GLU A 323 -0.70 -11.72 16.01
C GLU A 323 0.03 -10.95 14.89
N GLN A 324 0.85 -11.64 14.10
CA GLN A 324 1.54 -11.02 12.96
C GLN A 324 0.53 -10.54 11.92
N VAL A 325 -0.40 -11.40 11.51
CA VAL A 325 -1.44 -11.04 10.51
C VAL A 325 -2.25 -9.82 10.96
N VAL A 326 -2.76 -9.82 12.21
CA VAL A 326 -3.53 -8.69 12.75
C VAL A 326 -2.67 -7.42 12.79
N SER A 327 -1.43 -7.50 13.28
CA SER A 327 -0.52 -6.35 13.36
C SER A 327 0.02 -5.85 12.00
N MET A 328 -0.16 -6.63 10.93
CA MET A 328 0.15 -6.26 9.55
C MET A 328 -1.08 -5.79 8.77
N THR A 329 -2.28 -5.93 9.33
CA THR A 329 -3.50 -5.57 8.60
C THR A 329 -3.85 -4.10 8.80
N ILE A 330 -4.17 -3.40 7.71
CA ILE A 330 -4.71 -2.03 7.73
C ILE A 330 -6.14 -2.07 7.24
N LEU A 331 -7.07 -1.49 8.01
CA LEU A 331 -8.48 -1.39 7.64
C LEU A 331 -8.79 -0.02 7.05
N THR A 332 -9.43 0.01 5.88
CA THR A 332 -9.69 1.26 5.17
C THR A 332 -11.16 1.54 4.90
N SER A 333 -11.54 2.81 5.01
CA SER A 333 -12.89 3.33 4.76
C SER A 333 -12.95 4.08 3.42
N ASN A 334 -14.12 4.12 2.78
CA ASN A 334 -14.32 4.90 1.55
C ASN A 334 -14.63 6.37 1.87
N PHE A 335 -13.65 7.26 1.75
CA PHE A 335 -13.86 8.69 2.00
C PHE A 335 -14.32 9.47 0.76
N GLU A 336 -14.20 8.91 -0.44
CA GLU A 336 -14.80 9.51 -1.63
C GLU A 336 -16.31 9.73 -1.44
N SER A 337 -16.98 8.75 -0.82
CA SER A 337 -18.41 8.82 -0.50
C SER A 337 -18.69 9.37 0.91
N TYR A 338 -17.78 9.17 1.88
CA TYR A 338 -18.07 9.38 3.30
C TYR A 338 -17.00 10.16 4.08
N GLY A 339 -16.15 10.94 3.40
CA GLY A 339 -15.07 11.69 4.04
C GLY A 339 -15.56 12.72 5.06
N SER A 340 -16.73 13.31 4.83
CA SER A 340 -17.36 14.25 5.75
C SER A 340 -17.98 13.61 7.00
N THR A 341 -18.04 12.28 7.08
CA THR A 341 -18.63 11.54 8.20
C THR A 341 -17.65 10.56 8.87
N GLY A 342 -16.42 10.45 8.38
CA GLY A 342 -15.44 9.46 8.88
C GLY A 342 -15.76 8.03 8.44
N GLY A 343 -16.38 7.88 7.26
CA GLY A 343 -16.92 6.60 6.79
C GLY A 343 -18.41 6.43 7.04
N PRO A 344 -19.01 5.34 6.55
CA PRO A 344 -20.37 4.94 6.88
C PRO A 344 -20.52 4.62 8.38
N SER A 345 -21.72 4.28 8.81
CA SER A 345 -21.92 3.86 10.20
C SER A 345 -21.40 2.45 10.45
N PHE A 346 -20.77 2.26 11.61
CA PHE A 346 -20.25 0.98 12.07
C PHE A 346 -20.78 0.66 13.47
N THR A 347 -21.06 -0.61 13.73
CA THR A 347 -21.65 -1.10 14.99
C THR A 347 -20.64 -2.00 15.69
N LEU A 348 -20.26 -1.59 16.90
CA LEU A 348 -19.43 -2.40 17.81
C LEU A 348 -20.26 -3.54 18.42
N ASP A 349 -19.61 -4.57 18.93
CA ASP A 349 -20.22 -5.74 19.56
C ASP A 349 -21.04 -5.38 20.81
N ASN A 350 -20.68 -4.27 21.47
CA ASN A 350 -21.45 -3.72 22.58
C ASN A 350 -22.74 -2.98 22.13
N GLY A 351 -23.03 -2.96 20.83
CA GLY A 351 -24.21 -2.31 20.21
C GLY A 351 -24.04 -0.82 19.95
N GLN A 352 -22.92 -0.20 20.34
CA GLN A 352 -22.65 1.21 20.09
C GLN A 352 -22.41 1.45 18.60
N ARG A 353 -23.06 2.49 18.05
CA ARG A 353 -22.82 2.96 16.68
C ARG A 353 -21.83 4.12 16.67
N VAL A 354 -20.81 4.00 15.83
CA VAL A 354 -19.78 5.01 15.56
C VAL A 354 -19.62 5.21 14.05
N ASN A 355 -18.77 6.16 13.61
CA ASN A 355 -18.30 6.19 12.23
C ASN A 355 -17.31 5.03 11.99
N GLN A 356 -17.22 4.56 10.75
CA GLN A 356 -16.45 3.37 10.39
C GLN A 356 -14.97 3.48 10.73
N LEU A 357 -14.32 4.61 10.46
CA LEU A 357 -12.89 4.74 10.75
C LEU A 357 -12.60 4.66 12.27
N LYS A 358 -13.47 5.25 13.09
CA LYS A 358 -13.43 5.09 14.55
C LYS A 358 -13.71 3.65 14.99
N GLY A 359 -14.65 2.98 14.32
CA GLY A 359 -14.93 1.56 14.53
C GLY A 359 -13.68 0.71 14.35
N TYR A 360 -12.92 0.95 13.27
CA TYR A 360 -11.67 0.23 12.99
C TYR A 360 -10.57 0.51 14.02
N ALA A 361 -10.52 1.73 14.57
CA ALA A 361 -9.58 2.05 15.64
C ALA A 361 -9.91 1.37 16.98
N LEU A 362 -11.19 1.08 17.23
CA LEU A 362 -11.67 0.42 18.46
C LEU A 362 -11.68 -1.11 18.35
N TYR A 363 -11.60 -1.64 17.14
CA TYR A 363 -11.69 -3.08 16.87
C TYR A 363 -10.58 -3.88 17.55
N SER A 364 -10.95 -5.04 18.09
CA SER A 364 -10.03 -6.04 18.62
C SER A 364 -10.34 -7.42 18.03
N TYR A 365 -9.34 -8.10 17.46
CA TYR A 365 -9.54 -9.43 16.92
C TYR A 365 -9.68 -10.47 18.05
N PRO A 366 -10.72 -11.34 18.02
CA PRO A 366 -10.97 -12.29 19.10
C PRO A 366 -9.80 -13.23 19.40
N GLY A 367 -9.39 -13.31 20.67
CA GLY A 367 -8.37 -14.23 21.14
C GLY A 367 -6.93 -13.82 20.84
N VAL A 368 -6.69 -12.62 20.32
CA VAL A 368 -5.34 -12.09 20.02
C VAL A 368 -5.17 -10.73 20.69
N ASP A 369 -4.18 -10.60 21.57
CA ASP A 369 -3.91 -9.38 22.34
C ASP A 369 -2.95 -8.43 21.61
N VAL A 370 -3.32 -8.05 20.38
CA VAL A 370 -2.62 -7.01 19.61
C VAL A 370 -3.64 -6.10 18.93
N LYS A 371 -3.25 -4.84 18.73
CA LYS A 371 -4.03 -3.90 17.91
C LYS A 371 -3.90 -4.24 16.43
N ILE A 372 -4.89 -3.83 15.66
CA ILE A 372 -4.81 -3.79 14.20
C ILE A 372 -3.56 -3.01 13.77
N GLY A 373 -2.93 -3.45 12.68
CA GLY A 373 -1.70 -2.87 12.17
C GLY A 373 -1.82 -1.41 11.75
N GLY A 374 -3.02 -0.96 11.39
CA GLY A 374 -3.31 0.44 11.12
C GLY A 374 -4.72 0.66 10.59
N ILE A 375 -4.99 1.91 10.25
CA ILE A 375 -6.24 2.33 9.63
C ILE A 375 -5.98 3.35 8.52
N GLY A 376 -6.92 3.48 7.58
CA GLY A 376 -6.81 4.48 6.54
C GLY A 376 -8.09 4.73 5.78
N ALA A 377 -7.97 5.46 4.67
CA ALA A 377 -9.11 5.75 3.81
C ALA A 377 -8.75 5.92 2.33
N TYR A 378 -9.66 5.51 1.46
CA TYR A 378 -9.65 5.80 0.03
C TYR A 378 -10.06 7.25 -0.23
N ARG A 379 -9.28 7.97 -1.05
CA ARG A 379 -9.42 9.42 -1.30
C ARG A 379 -9.37 10.23 0.00
N ILE A 380 -8.29 10.07 0.76
CA ILE A 380 -8.20 10.61 2.13
C ILE A 380 -8.35 12.13 2.24
N GLY A 381 -8.10 12.88 1.17
CA GLY A 381 -8.32 14.32 1.11
C GLY A 381 -9.79 14.78 1.26
N PHE A 382 -10.75 13.85 1.19
CA PHE A 382 -12.17 14.15 1.40
C PHE A 382 -12.55 14.30 2.89
N ASP A 383 -11.71 13.81 3.81
CA ASP A 383 -11.75 14.22 5.23
C ASP A 383 -11.11 15.60 5.34
N THR A 384 -11.93 16.63 5.15
CA THR A 384 -11.44 18.01 5.20
C THR A 384 -10.88 18.29 6.59
N ASP A 385 -9.63 18.76 6.63
CA ASP A 385 -8.81 18.92 7.82
C ASP A 385 -8.35 17.63 8.51
N TYR A 386 -8.54 16.44 7.93
CA TYR A 386 -8.11 15.15 8.49
C TYR A 386 -8.66 14.88 9.90
N LYS A 387 -9.88 15.34 10.18
CA LYS A 387 -10.49 15.28 11.51
C LYS A 387 -10.67 13.84 11.97
N TYR A 388 -11.28 13.01 11.12
CA TYR A 388 -11.63 11.64 11.47
C TYR A 388 -10.41 10.75 11.55
N LEU A 389 -9.43 10.97 10.65
CA LEU A 389 -8.15 10.29 10.74
C LEU A 389 -7.45 10.58 12.07
N ARG A 390 -7.33 11.86 12.47
CA ARG A 390 -6.67 12.21 13.74
C ARG A 390 -7.40 11.63 14.95
N GLU A 391 -8.74 11.68 14.97
CA GLU A 391 -9.52 11.08 16.06
C GLU A 391 -9.23 9.58 16.18
N ALA A 392 -9.29 8.85 15.06
CA ALA A 392 -9.11 7.41 15.04
C ALA A 392 -7.65 7.02 15.39
N MET A 393 -6.66 7.77 14.91
CA MET A 393 -5.25 7.54 15.29
C MET A 393 -4.98 7.82 16.77
N GLY A 394 -5.67 8.80 17.38
CA GLY A 394 -5.56 9.05 18.82
C GLY A 394 -6.08 7.89 19.68
N ILE A 395 -7.01 7.08 19.16
CA ILE A 395 -7.50 5.86 19.82
C ILE A 395 -6.48 4.73 19.71
N LEU A 396 -5.87 4.55 18.53
CA LEU A 396 -4.86 3.51 18.30
C LEU A 396 -3.54 3.78 19.02
N ASN A 397 -3.14 5.05 19.08
CA ASN A 397 -1.89 5.49 19.67
C ASN A 397 -2.15 6.51 20.79
N PRO A 398 -2.77 6.09 21.91
CA PRO A 398 -3.04 6.98 23.02
C PRO A 398 -1.72 7.40 23.68
N VAL A 399 -1.66 8.67 24.11
CA VAL A 399 -0.52 9.14 24.90
C VAL A 399 -0.59 8.49 26.28
N ILE A 400 0.37 7.60 26.58
CA ILE A 400 0.56 7.09 27.93
C ILE A 400 1.20 8.23 28.74
N LYS A 401 0.45 8.79 29.70
CA LYS A 401 0.88 9.89 30.58
C LYS A 401 2.01 9.48 31.52
#